data_AF-A0A7Y6QSW9-F1
#
_entry.id   AF-A0A7Y6QSW9-F1
#
_cell.length_a   1.000
_cell.length_b   1.000
_cell.length_c   1.000
_cell.angle_alpha   90.00
_cell.angle_beta   90.00
_cell.angle_gamma   90.00
#
_symmetry.space_group_name_H-M   'P 1'
#
loop_
_entity.id
_entity.type
_entity.pdbx_description
1 polymer ?
#
loop_
_entity_poly.entity_id
_entity_poly.type
_entity_poly.pdbx_seq_one_letter_code
_entity_poly.pdbx_strand_id
1 'polypeptide(L)'
;MTLCAAARADATRLHFHVSLNEEHVFLDVALAPDAQIGLGERVHHYSLLTLARLRLADARRGLDATCQGWVDVGSLSQMLGLDSSHLNIQIHRARHQFAQALPPQAQAAAIVERRRGEIRFGALAFKITRGGSVEGEFPLPP
;
A
#
# COMPACT_ATOMS: atom_id res chain seq x y z
N MET A 1 31.64 -14.92 -16.05
CA MET A 1 31.66 -13.46 -15.81
C MET A 1 30.47 -12.85 -16.53
N THR A 2 29.29 -12.91 -15.91
CA THR A 2 28.13 -12.09 -16.29
C THR A 2 27.38 -11.84 -14.99
N LEU A 3 27.75 -10.77 -14.28
CA LEU A 3 26.87 -10.20 -13.27
C LEU A 3 25.64 -9.70 -14.03
N CYS A 4 24.57 -10.50 -14.07
CA CYS A 4 23.24 -9.96 -14.29
C CYS A 4 23.00 -9.03 -13.10
N ALA A 5 23.06 -7.73 -13.37
CA ALA A 5 22.71 -6.69 -12.44
C ALA A 5 21.29 -6.99 -11.92
N ALA A 6 21.21 -7.55 -10.71
CA ALA A 6 20.05 -7.36 -9.86
C ALA A 6 19.98 -5.85 -9.69
N ALA A 7 19.13 -5.20 -10.51
CA ALA A 7 18.84 -3.80 -10.36
C ALA A 7 18.50 -3.61 -8.88
N ARG A 8 19.35 -2.87 -8.17
CA ARG A 8 19.05 -2.43 -6.81
C ARG A 8 17.67 -1.81 -6.92
N ALA A 9 16.65 -2.45 -6.36
CA ALA A 9 15.32 -1.87 -6.36
C ALA A 9 15.48 -0.51 -5.68
N ASP A 10 15.30 0.57 -6.43
CA ASP A 10 15.16 1.92 -5.90
C ASP A 10 14.09 1.81 -4.81
N ALA A 11 14.53 1.83 -3.55
CA ALA A 11 13.75 1.40 -2.40
C ALA A 11 12.57 2.34 -2.20
N THR A 12 11.45 2.04 -2.86
CA THR A 12 10.21 2.80 -2.73
C THR A 12 9.50 2.32 -1.47
N ARG A 13 9.30 3.24 -0.52
CA ARG A 13 8.64 2.96 0.74
C ARG A 13 7.51 3.94 0.98
N LEU A 14 6.35 3.44 1.39
CA LEU A 14 5.20 4.26 1.74
C LEU A 14 5.10 4.51 3.23
N HIS A 15 4.83 5.73 3.65
CA HIS A 15 4.56 6.09 5.04
C HIS A 15 3.12 6.57 5.18
N PHE A 16 2.29 5.76 5.83
CA PHE A 16 0.95 6.14 6.24
C PHE A 16 1.03 6.88 7.57
N HIS A 17 0.47 8.09 7.61
CA HIS A 17 0.27 8.86 8.84
C HIS A 17 -1.22 8.92 9.14
N VAL A 18 -1.61 8.29 10.25
CA VAL A 18 -3.01 8.06 10.62
C VAL A 18 -3.30 8.84 11.90
N SER A 19 -4.38 9.60 11.93
CA SER A 19 -4.85 10.23 13.17
C SER A 19 -5.28 9.18 14.20
N LEU A 20 -5.33 9.55 15.48
CA LEU A 20 -5.76 8.63 16.54
C LEU A 20 -7.18 8.09 16.32
N ASN A 21 -8.08 8.95 15.84
CA ASN A 21 -9.46 8.62 15.51
C ASN A 21 -9.66 8.04 14.10
N GLU A 22 -8.57 7.85 13.34
CA GLU A 22 -8.56 7.31 11.97
C GLU A 22 -9.28 8.13 10.89
N GLU A 23 -9.77 9.32 11.22
CA GLU A 23 -10.45 10.22 10.26
C GLU A 23 -9.50 10.82 9.22
N HIS A 24 -8.20 10.95 9.55
CA HIS A 24 -7.20 11.54 8.68
C HIS A 24 -6.11 10.54 8.32
N VAL A 25 -5.90 10.35 7.02
CA VAL A 25 -4.82 9.51 6.48
C VAL A 25 -4.00 10.27 5.44
N PHE A 26 -2.79 10.64 5.84
CA PHE A 26 -1.78 11.19 4.94
C PHE A 26 -0.86 10.08 4.45
N LEU A 27 -0.33 10.28 3.25
CA LEU A 27 0.58 9.33 2.65
C LEU A 27 1.80 10.04 2.06
N ASP A 28 2.97 9.60 2.48
CA ASP A 28 4.24 10.01 1.89
C ASP A 28 4.91 8.83 1.19
N VAL A 29 5.64 9.12 0.12
CA VAL A 29 6.47 8.16 -0.61
C VAL A 29 7.93 8.55 -0.44
N ALA A 30 8.72 7.67 0.16
CA ALA A 30 10.18 7.76 0.13
C ALA A 30 10.71 7.00 -1.10
N LEU A 31 11.54 7.68 -1.90
CA LEU A 31 12.20 7.17 -3.09
C LEU A 31 13.72 7.30 -2.88
N ALA A 32 14.46 6.20 -3.06
CA ALA A 32 15.92 6.27 -3.05
C ALA A 32 16.45 7.16 -4.20
N PRO A 33 17.56 7.89 -4.00
CA PRO A 33 18.38 7.94 -2.78
C PRO A 33 17.85 8.85 -1.66
N ASP A 34 17.14 9.95 -1.93
CA ASP A 34 16.70 10.91 -0.90
C ASP A 34 15.46 11.74 -1.30
N ALA A 35 14.65 11.26 -2.24
CA ALA A 35 13.45 11.97 -2.66
C ALA A 35 12.25 11.56 -1.78
N GLN A 36 11.49 12.56 -1.31
CA GLN A 36 10.22 12.33 -0.63
C GLN A 36 9.11 13.06 -1.38
N ILE A 37 8.01 12.36 -1.64
CA ILE A 37 6.82 12.91 -2.29
C ILE A 37 5.67 12.83 -1.30
N GLY A 38 5.15 13.98 -0.91
CA GLY A 38 3.92 14.06 -0.11
C GLY A 38 2.69 13.94 -1.00
N LEU A 39 1.89 12.89 -0.81
CA LEU A 39 0.61 12.70 -1.51
C LEU A 39 -0.55 13.39 -0.80
N GLY A 40 -0.28 13.96 0.39
CA GLY A 40 -1.23 14.69 1.22
C GLY A 40 -2.31 13.78 1.81
N GLU A 41 -3.41 14.38 2.24
CA GLU A 41 -4.57 13.67 2.77
C GLU A 41 -5.58 13.36 1.67
N ARG A 42 -6.02 12.10 1.57
CA ARG A 42 -7.07 11.70 0.62
C ARG A 42 -7.92 10.58 1.21
N VAL A 43 -9.22 10.63 0.94
CA VAL A 43 -10.18 9.61 1.41
C VAL A 43 -9.77 8.19 0.96
N HIS A 44 -9.27 8.04 -0.28
CA HIS A 44 -8.86 6.73 -0.79
C HIS A 44 -7.60 6.15 -0.14
N HIS A 45 -6.88 6.92 0.69
CA HIS A 45 -5.75 6.38 1.46
C HIS A 45 -6.21 5.41 2.55
N TYR A 46 -7.41 5.59 3.12
CA TYR A 46 -7.92 4.66 4.12
C TYR A 46 -8.19 3.27 3.53
N SER A 47 -8.69 3.18 2.29
CA SER A 47 -8.81 1.91 1.56
C SER A 47 -7.46 1.21 1.39
N LEU A 48 -6.40 1.95 1.05
CA LEU A 48 -5.04 1.38 0.93
C LEU A 48 -4.48 0.97 2.29
N LEU A 49 -4.68 1.78 3.33
CA LEU A 49 -4.27 1.49 4.69
C LEU A 49 -4.89 0.18 5.20
N THR A 50 -6.20 -0.03 4.97
CA THR A 50 -6.88 -1.27 5.36
C THR A 50 -6.27 -2.48 4.66
N LEU A 51 -5.99 -2.39 3.35
CA LEU A 51 -5.30 -3.45 2.62
C LEU A 51 -3.88 -3.71 3.15
N ALA A 52 -3.13 -2.65 3.50
CA ALA A 52 -1.79 -2.75 4.06
C ALA A 52 -1.80 -3.44 5.43
N ARG A 53 -2.78 -3.10 6.30
CA ARG A 53 -3.01 -3.74 7.60
C ARG A 53 -3.32 -5.22 7.46
N LEU A 54 -4.18 -5.61 6.51
CA LEU A 54 -4.49 -7.01 6.23
C LEU A 54 -3.24 -7.79 5.83
N ARG A 55 -2.43 -7.24 4.91
CA ARG A 55 -1.17 -7.86 4.48
C ARG A 55 -0.17 -7.97 5.64
N LEU A 56 -0.04 -6.94 6.46
CA LEU A 56 0.81 -6.94 7.64
C LEU A 56 0.35 -7.97 8.69
N ALA A 57 -0.95 -8.12 8.91
CA ALA A 57 -1.51 -9.10 9.83
C ALA A 57 -1.18 -10.54 9.40
N ASP A 58 -1.32 -10.86 8.12
CA ASP A 58 -0.96 -12.17 7.59
C ASP A 58 0.55 -12.43 7.67
N ALA A 59 1.37 -11.41 7.41
CA ALA A 59 2.82 -11.54 7.55
C ALA A 59 3.25 -11.81 9.00
N ARG A 60 2.64 -11.11 9.97
CA ARG A 60 2.87 -11.35 11.40
C ARG A 60 2.45 -12.75 11.84
N ARG A 61 1.49 -13.37 11.14
CA ARG A 61 1.07 -14.77 11.34
C ARG A 61 1.98 -15.78 10.64
N GLY A 62 2.99 -15.33 9.90
CA GLY A 62 3.95 -16.20 9.21
C GLY A 62 3.41 -16.84 7.93
N LEU A 63 2.36 -16.28 7.31
CA LEU A 63 1.87 -16.77 6.02
C LEU A 63 2.91 -16.51 4.92
N ASP A 64 2.92 -17.35 3.89
CA ASP A 64 3.71 -17.14 2.67
C ASP A 64 3.37 -15.79 2.01
N ALA A 65 4.38 -15.09 1.49
CA ALA A 65 4.24 -13.77 0.85
C ALA A 65 3.20 -13.77 -0.30
N THR A 66 3.04 -14.88 -1.01
CA THR A 66 2.05 -15.04 -2.09
C THR A 66 0.61 -15.14 -1.57
N CYS A 67 0.43 -15.52 -0.31
CA CYS A 67 -0.86 -15.69 0.35
C CYS A 67 -1.29 -14.47 1.19
N GLN A 68 -0.37 -13.59 1.57
CA GLN A 68 -0.66 -12.46 2.46
C GLN A 68 -1.58 -11.40 1.81
N GLY A 69 -2.55 -10.93 2.60
CA GLY A 69 -3.30 -9.69 2.38
C GLY A 69 -4.42 -9.78 1.35
N TRP A 70 -4.69 -10.97 0.79
CA TRP A 70 -5.81 -11.17 -0.11
C TRP A 70 -7.13 -11.13 0.65
N VAL A 71 -8.04 -10.28 0.18
CA VAL A 71 -9.40 -10.16 0.71
C VAL A 71 -10.39 -10.06 -0.44
N ASP A 72 -11.55 -10.69 -0.29
CA ASP A 72 -12.67 -10.52 -1.21
C ASP A 72 -13.14 -9.06 -1.25
N VAL A 73 -13.46 -8.55 -2.44
CA VAL A 73 -13.88 -7.15 -2.62
C VAL A 73 -15.16 -6.82 -1.85
N GLY A 74 -16.12 -7.75 -1.77
CA GLY A 74 -17.35 -7.56 -0.99
C GLY A 74 -17.06 -7.47 0.50
N SER A 75 -16.16 -8.31 1.00
CA SER A 75 -15.71 -8.28 2.40
C SER A 75 -15.00 -6.97 2.73
N LEU A 76 -14.10 -6.50 1.85
CA LEU A 76 -13.44 -5.21 2.03
C LEU A 76 -14.44 -4.04 2.02
N SER A 77 -15.41 -4.06 1.12
CA SER A 77 -16.50 -3.09 1.06
C SER A 77 -17.27 -3.02 2.38
N GLN A 78 -17.64 -4.17 2.96
CA GLN A 78 -18.29 -4.24 4.26
C GLN A 78 -17.42 -3.68 5.38
N MET A 79 -16.14 -4.04 5.43
CA MET A 79 -15.19 -3.52 6.44
C MET A 79 -15.08 -2.00 6.40
N LEU A 80 -15.18 -1.40 5.21
CA LEU A 80 -15.04 0.04 5.01
C LEU A 80 -16.38 0.78 5.09
N GLY A 81 -17.51 0.09 5.23
CA GLY A 81 -18.84 0.71 5.15
C GLY A 81 -19.13 1.33 3.79
N LEU A 82 -18.53 0.80 2.72
CA LEU A 82 -18.69 1.26 1.34
C LEU A 82 -19.41 0.20 0.51
N ASP A 83 -20.12 0.61 -0.53
CA ASP A 83 -20.46 -0.33 -1.61
C ASP A 83 -19.25 -0.60 -2.52
N SER A 84 -19.36 -1.65 -3.34
CA SER A 84 -18.28 -2.07 -4.24
C SER A 84 -17.95 -1.04 -5.31
N SER A 85 -18.90 -0.20 -5.73
CA SER A 85 -18.67 0.84 -6.72
C SER A 85 -17.80 1.96 -6.14
N HIS A 86 -18.15 2.44 -4.95
CA HIS A 86 -17.37 3.42 -4.21
C HIS A 86 -15.96 2.92 -3.88
N LEU A 87 -15.81 1.67 -3.45
CA LEU A 87 -14.50 1.06 -3.26
C LEU A 87 -13.69 1.05 -4.56
N ASN A 88 -14.28 0.63 -5.67
CA ASN A 88 -13.59 0.63 -6.97
C ASN A 88 -13.14 2.03 -7.41
N ILE A 89 -13.96 3.06 -7.18
CA ILE A 89 -13.59 4.46 -7.43
C ILE A 89 -12.38 4.86 -6.57
N GLN A 90 -12.38 4.51 -5.28
CA GLN A 90 -11.24 4.82 -4.41
C GLN A 90 -9.96 4.11 -4.87
N ILE A 91 -10.03 2.83 -5.22
CA ILE A 91 -8.88 2.08 -5.75
C ILE A 91 -8.38 2.68 -7.07
N HIS A 92 -9.27 3.10 -7.96
CA HIS A 92 -8.91 3.77 -9.21
C HIS A 92 -8.20 5.10 -8.95
N ARG A 93 -8.75 5.95 -8.05
CA ARG A 93 -8.14 7.24 -7.68
C ARG A 93 -6.77 7.07 -7.05
N ALA A 94 -6.61 6.08 -6.17
CA ALA A 94 -5.33 5.71 -5.62
C ALA A 94 -4.33 5.37 -6.72
N ARG A 95 -4.66 4.43 -7.61
CA ARG A 95 -3.77 4.04 -8.73
C ARG A 95 -3.38 5.24 -9.60
N HIS A 96 -4.35 6.10 -9.93
CA HIS A 96 -4.11 7.30 -10.73
C HIS A 96 -3.14 8.27 -10.04
N GLN A 97 -3.35 8.55 -8.75
CA GLN A 97 -2.46 9.44 -7.99
C GLN A 97 -1.02 8.91 -7.95
N PHE A 98 -0.85 7.60 -7.74
CA PHE A 98 0.47 6.98 -7.74
C PHE A 98 1.12 6.99 -9.13
N ALA A 99 0.35 6.76 -10.19
CA ALA A 99 0.86 6.85 -11.57
C ALA A 99 1.34 8.27 -11.93
N GLN A 100 0.74 9.31 -11.34
CA GLN A 100 1.17 10.70 -11.52
C GLN A 100 2.38 11.06 -10.65
N ALA A 101 2.48 10.48 -9.46
CA ALA A 101 3.50 10.85 -8.48
C ALA A 101 4.80 10.04 -8.63
N LEU A 102 4.72 8.78 -9.05
CA LEU A 102 5.86 7.87 -9.08
C LEU A 102 6.57 7.86 -10.44
N PRO A 103 7.90 7.69 -10.47
CA PRO A 103 8.61 7.44 -11.72
C PRO A 103 8.22 6.07 -12.31
N PRO A 104 8.29 5.87 -13.64
CA PRO A 104 7.84 4.63 -14.30
C PRO A 104 8.41 3.34 -13.72
N GLN A 105 9.65 3.37 -13.22
CA GLN A 105 10.32 2.24 -12.59
C GLN A 105 9.64 1.84 -11.27
N ALA A 106 9.19 2.81 -10.48
CA ALA A 106 8.44 2.57 -9.25
C ALA A 106 6.95 2.26 -9.52
N GLN A 107 6.40 2.68 -10.66
CA GLN A 107 5.03 2.31 -11.09
C GLN A 107 4.91 0.82 -11.42
N ALA A 108 6.01 0.14 -11.77
CA ALA A 108 6.02 -1.30 -12.05
C ALA A 108 5.58 -2.14 -10.84
N ALA A 109 5.78 -1.64 -9.62
CA ALA A 109 5.18 -2.22 -8.41
C ALA A 109 3.71 -1.79 -8.33
N ALA A 110 2.80 -2.65 -8.79
CA ALA A 110 1.37 -2.37 -8.71
C ALA A 110 0.95 -2.15 -7.24
N ILE A 111 0.58 -0.92 -6.87
CA ILE A 111 0.15 -0.53 -5.51
C ILE A 111 -0.99 -1.40 -4.96
N VAL A 112 -1.78 -1.97 -5.87
CA VAL A 112 -2.89 -2.86 -5.57
C VAL A 112 -2.89 -3.99 -6.58
N GLU A 113 -2.81 -5.21 -6.09
CA GLU A 113 -2.93 -6.44 -6.88
C GLU A 113 -4.37 -6.95 -6.84
N ARG A 114 -4.82 -7.63 -7.90
CA ARG A 114 -6.16 -8.22 -8.00
C ARG A 114 -6.09 -9.63 -8.60
N ARG A 115 -6.92 -10.54 -8.11
CA ARG A 115 -7.14 -11.87 -8.69
C ARG A 115 -8.54 -12.36 -8.35
N ARG A 116 -9.25 -13.03 -9.27
CA ARG A 116 -10.52 -13.77 -9.00
C ARG A 116 -11.46 -13.12 -7.95
N GLY A 117 -11.75 -11.83 -8.05
CA GLY A 117 -12.65 -11.12 -7.10
C GLY A 117 -12.01 -10.66 -5.78
N GLU A 118 -10.75 -11.05 -5.53
CA GLU A 118 -9.93 -10.62 -4.42
C GLU A 118 -9.00 -9.46 -4.80
N ILE A 119 -8.59 -8.73 -3.77
CA ILE A 119 -7.72 -7.57 -3.84
C ILE A 119 -6.73 -7.61 -2.67
N ARG A 120 -5.52 -7.10 -2.87
CA ARG A 120 -4.56 -6.89 -1.79
C ARG A 120 -3.72 -5.63 -2.00
N PHE A 121 -3.08 -5.19 -0.93
CA PHE A 121 -2.01 -4.20 -1.03
C PHE A 121 -0.83 -4.80 -1.79
N GLY A 122 -0.23 -4.02 -2.68
CA GLY A 122 0.85 -4.43 -3.57
C GLY A 122 2.19 -4.70 -2.89
N ALA A 123 3.18 -5.07 -3.69
CA ALA A 123 4.53 -5.44 -3.24
C ALA A 123 5.44 -4.22 -2.97
N LEU A 124 4.97 -3.24 -2.19
CA LEU A 124 5.77 -2.12 -1.72
C LEU A 124 6.02 -2.23 -0.22
N ALA A 125 7.20 -1.79 0.23
CA ALA A 125 7.44 -1.61 1.64
C ALA A 125 6.58 -0.47 2.19
N PHE A 126 6.15 -0.60 3.44
CA PHE A 126 5.40 0.46 4.09
C PHE A 126 5.66 0.56 5.59
N LYS A 127 5.31 1.73 6.12
CA LYS A 127 5.25 2.05 7.55
C LYS A 127 3.89 2.66 7.85
N ILE A 128 3.29 2.26 8.96
CA ILE A 128 2.05 2.83 9.47
C ILE A 128 2.38 3.50 10.80
N THR A 129 2.14 4.81 10.89
CA THR A 129 2.26 5.58 12.12
C THR A 129 0.88 6.10 12.49
N ARG A 130 0.37 5.73 13.67
CA ARG A 130 -0.92 6.18 14.19
C ARG A 130 -0.71 7.04 15.44
N GLY A 131 -1.23 8.26 15.43
CA GLY A 131 -1.12 9.17 16.58
C GLY A 131 0.31 9.42 17.06
N GLY A 132 1.27 9.43 16.13
CA GLY A 132 2.70 9.59 16.43
C GLY A 132 3.44 8.31 16.86
N SER A 133 2.74 7.19 17.02
CA SER A 133 3.34 5.89 17.36
C SER A 133 3.37 4.95 16.16
N VAL A 134 4.43 4.15 16.03
CA VAL A 134 4.53 3.15 14.96
C VAL A 134 3.55 2.01 15.23
N GLU A 135 2.55 1.85 14.37
CA GLU A 135 1.58 0.75 14.41
C GLU A 135 2.18 -0.53 13.80
N GLY A 136 2.98 -0.36 12.74
CA GLY A 136 3.69 -1.47 12.11
C GLY A 136 4.49 -1.08 10.88
N GLU A 137 5.38 -1.99 10.49
CA GLU A 137 6.24 -1.85 9.31
C GLU A 137 6.21 -3.16 8.53
N PHE A 138 6.16 -3.05 7.20
CA PHE A 138 6.27 -4.17 6.27
C PHE A 138 7.51 -3.95 5.40
N PRO A 139 8.48 -4.88 5.41
CA PRO A 139 9.74 -4.70 4.72
C PRO A 139 9.56 -4.76 3.19
N LEU A 140 10.58 -4.35 2.44
CA LEU A 140 10.65 -4.70 1.02
C LEU A 140 10.63 -6.23 0.92
N PRO A 141 9.78 -6.82 0.05
CA PRO A 141 9.94 -8.22 -0.29
C PRO A 141 11.38 -8.43 -0.81
N PRO A 142 12.05 -9.54 -0.43
CA PRO A 142 13.41 -9.84 -0.86
C PRO A 142 13.53 -10.00 -2.37
#